data_AF-A0A6I0EN81-F1
#
_entry.id   AF-A0A6I0EN81-F1
#
_cell.length_a   1.000
_cell.length_b   1.000
_cell.length_c   1.000
_cell.angle_alpha   90.00
_cell.angle_beta   90.00
_cell.angle_gamma   90.00
#
_symmetry.space_group_name_H-M   'P 1'
#
loop_
_entity.id
_entity.type
_entity.pdbx_description
1 polymer ?
#
loop_
_entity_poly.entity_id
_entity_poly.type
_entity_poly.pdbx_seq_one_letter_code
_entity_poly.pdbx_strand_id
1 'polypeptide(L)'
;MLEDGIYNLRFAATHDGEPEDGSGLAVLREGKVLGSDPLGAVFTGTYEFDAVRQLNKIRLRLDVPPDGVLVTGFSAGASGATLDIVGAFAGSAAETTAFIQIAGAPIGVQIRYLGPLPS
;
A
#
# COMPACT_ATOMS: atom_id res chain seq x y z
N MET A 1 -8.74 -13.41 4.97
CA MET A 1 -7.89 -13.49 3.77
C MET A 1 -8.27 -12.38 2.80
N LEU A 2 -7.30 -11.81 2.11
CA LEU A 2 -7.55 -10.93 0.95
C LEU A 2 -7.89 -11.80 -0.26
N GLU A 3 -8.85 -11.35 -1.05
CA GLU A 3 -9.33 -12.01 -2.25
C GLU A 3 -8.53 -11.53 -3.46
N ASP A 4 -8.54 -12.33 -4.52
CA ASP A 4 -8.09 -11.88 -5.83
C ASP A 4 -9.08 -10.84 -6.37
N GLY A 5 -8.58 -9.71 -6.85
CA GLY A 5 -9.45 -8.62 -7.28
C GLY A 5 -8.78 -7.26 -7.36
N ILE A 6 -9.63 -6.24 -7.49
CA ILE A 6 -9.26 -4.84 -7.54
C ILE A 6 -9.57 -4.22 -6.18
N TYR A 7 -8.63 -3.43 -5.67
CA TYR A 7 -8.70 -2.76 -4.38
C TYR A 7 -8.44 -1.28 -4.53
N ASN A 8 -9.28 -0.46 -3.90
CA ASN A 8 -8.99 0.94 -3.65
C ASN A 8 -8.13 1.07 -2.39
N LEU A 9 -7.16 1.97 -2.43
CA LEU A 9 -6.30 2.31 -1.31
C LEU A 9 -6.54 3.76 -0.91
N ARG A 10 -6.53 4.02 0.39
CA ARG A 10 -6.38 5.37 0.96
C ARG A 10 -5.21 5.38 1.92
N PHE A 11 -4.43 6.44 1.83
CA PHE A 11 -3.26 6.66 2.65
C PHE A 11 -3.47 7.92 3.48
N ALA A 12 -3.05 7.89 4.74
CA ALA A 12 -3.08 9.05 5.61
C ALA A 12 -1.84 9.07 6.49
N ALA A 13 -1.19 10.22 6.57
CA ALA A 13 -0.07 10.47 7.45
C ALA A 13 -0.19 11.86 8.09
N THR A 14 0.68 12.14 9.05
CA THR A 14 0.88 13.49 9.58
C THR A 14 2.31 13.88 9.31
N HIS A 15 2.52 14.99 8.61
CA HIS A 15 3.82 15.54 8.29
C HIS A 15 3.89 16.98 8.81
N ASP A 16 4.90 17.30 9.62
CA ASP A 16 5.07 18.62 10.26
C ASP A 16 3.83 19.15 11.02
N GLY A 17 3.03 18.23 11.55
CA GLY A 17 1.81 18.54 12.31
C GLY A 17 0.56 18.69 11.44
N GLU A 18 0.70 18.67 10.12
CA GLU A 18 -0.41 18.76 9.17
C GLU A 18 -0.82 17.38 8.64
N PRO A 19 -2.13 17.13 8.46
CA PRO A 19 -2.61 15.90 7.87
C PRO A 19 -2.37 15.89 6.36
N GLU A 20 -1.82 14.79 5.87
CA GLU A 20 -1.60 14.54 4.44
C GLU A 20 -2.32 13.25 4.04
N ASP A 21 -2.97 13.25 2.88
CA ASP A 21 -3.71 12.12 2.37
C ASP A 21 -3.38 11.78 0.91
N GLY A 22 -3.62 10.53 0.56
CA GLY A 22 -3.38 10.02 -0.78
C GLY A 22 -4.29 8.85 -1.10
N SER A 23 -4.29 8.46 -2.37
CA SER A 23 -5.07 7.31 -2.81
C SER A 23 -4.31 6.52 -3.87
N GLY A 24 -4.71 5.27 -4.05
CA GLY A 24 -4.14 4.40 -5.07
C GLY A 24 -5.06 3.25 -5.40
N LEU A 25 -4.65 2.47 -6.38
CA LEU A 25 -5.35 1.28 -6.81
C LEU A 25 -4.39 0.10 -6.80
N ALA A 26 -4.86 -1.06 -6.34
CA ALA A 26 -4.11 -2.30 -6.37
C ALA A 26 -4.92 -3.42 -7.04
N VAL A 27 -4.21 -4.28 -7.76
CA VAL A 27 -4.67 -5.56 -8.25
C VAL A 27 -3.96 -6.65 -7.48
N LEU A 28 -4.75 -7.55 -6.90
CA LEU A 28 -4.29 -8.77 -6.26
C LEU A 28 -4.67 -9.96 -7.12
N ARG A 29 -3.70 -10.83 -7.43
CA ARG A 29 -3.94 -12.08 -8.14
C ARG A 29 -2.91 -13.12 -7.75
N GLU A 30 -3.35 -14.30 -7.34
CA GLU A 30 -2.50 -15.47 -7.09
C GLU A 30 -1.29 -15.16 -6.18
N GLY A 31 -1.52 -14.42 -5.09
CA GLY A 31 -0.47 -14.05 -4.14
C GLY A 31 0.45 -12.92 -4.61
N LYS A 32 0.16 -12.27 -5.76
CA LYS A 32 0.88 -11.11 -6.29
C LYS A 32 0.10 -9.82 -6.09
N VAL A 33 0.84 -8.72 -5.90
CA VAL A 33 0.31 -7.36 -5.83
C VAL A 33 0.95 -6.53 -6.95
N LEU A 34 0.12 -5.77 -7.66
CA LEU A 34 0.54 -4.67 -8.52
C LEU A 34 -0.38 -3.49 -8.26
N GLY A 35 0.16 -2.30 -8.10
CA GLY A 35 -0.67 -1.11 -8.03
C GLY A 35 0.12 0.18 -8.20
N SER A 36 -0.61 1.28 -8.18
CA SER A 36 -0.04 2.61 -8.32
C SER A 36 -0.92 3.67 -7.68
N ASP A 37 -0.38 4.87 -7.55
CA ASP A 37 -1.12 6.07 -7.23
C ASP A 37 -1.24 7.02 -8.45
N PRO A 38 -2.07 8.08 -8.37
CA PRO A 38 -2.19 9.07 -9.44
C PRO A 38 -0.93 9.91 -9.69
N LEU A 39 0.02 9.93 -8.75
CA LEU A 39 1.26 10.71 -8.84
C LEU A 39 2.41 9.91 -9.46
N GLY A 40 2.17 8.66 -9.85
CA GLY A 40 3.11 7.83 -10.60
C GLY A 40 3.97 6.91 -9.73
N ALA A 41 3.72 6.83 -8.42
CA ALA A 41 4.35 5.80 -7.61
C ALA A 41 3.76 4.43 -7.94
N VAL A 42 4.62 3.42 -8.06
CA VAL A 42 4.24 2.06 -8.41
C VAL A 42 4.66 1.13 -7.29
N PHE A 43 3.76 0.26 -6.84
CA PHE A 43 4.08 -0.77 -5.87
C PHE A 43 3.79 -2.17 -6.40
N THR A 44 4.75 -3.07 -6.24
CA THR A 44 4.70 -4.46 -6.71
C THR A 44 5.10 -5.39 -5.58
N GLY A 45 4.59 -6.63 -5.54
CA GLY A 45 5.04 -7.57 -4.53
C GLY A 45 4.14 -8.77 -4.34
N THR A 46 4.03 -9.21 -3.08
CA THR A 46 3.27 -10.40 -2.72
C THR A 46 2.36 -10.16 -1.51
N TYR A 47 1.32 -10.98 -1.43
CA TYR A 47 0.49 -11.12 -0.25
C TYR A 47 0.30 -12.60 0.10
N GLU A 48 0.16 -12.89 1.39
CA GLU A 48 -0.10 -14.24 1.91
C GLU A 48 -0.95 -14.15 3.18
N PHE A 49 -1.77 -15.17 3.44
CA PHE A 49 -2.53 -15.26 4.68
C PHE A 49 -1.79 -16.12 5.71
N ASP A 50 -1.46 -15.53 6.85
CA ASP A 50 -0.96 -16.23 8.03
C ASP A 50 -2.15 -16.72 8.87
N ALA A 51 -2.49 -17.99 8.74
CA ALA A 51 -3.60 -18.60 9.45
C ALA A 51 -3.37 -18.70 10.97
N VAL A 52 -2.13 -18.74 11.45
CA VAL A 52 -1.85 -18.81 12.90
C VAL A 52 -2.13 -17.46 13.54
N ARG A 53 -1.71 -16.37 12.88
CA ARG A 53 -1.89 -15.00 13.38
C ARG A 53 -3.19 -14.34 12.92
N GLN A 54 -3.90 -14.96 11.98
CA GLN A 54 -5.09 -14.41 11.34
C GLN A 54 -4.82 -13.04 10.66
N LEU A 55 -3.68 -12.94 9.96
CA LEU A 55 -3.21 -11.71 9.31
C LEU A 55 -2.93 -11.93 7.83
N ASN A 56 -3.28 -10.95 6.99
CA ASN A 56 -2.82 -10.88 5.61
C ASN A 56 -1.49 -10.13 5.61
N LYS A 57 -0.39 -10.83 5.36
CA LYS A 57 0.93 -10.22 5.24
C LYS A 57 1.12 -9.73 3.82
N ILE A 58 1.73 -8.56 3.68
CA ILE A 58 2.16 -8.01 2.40
C ILE A 58 3.67 -7.74 2.45
N ARG A 59 4.32 -7.94 1.31
CA ARG A 59 5.69 -7.50 1.06
C ARG A 59 5.71 -6.81 -0.29
N LEU A 60 5.97 -5.52 -0.30
CA LEU A 60 5.94 -4.69 -1.49
C LEU A 60 7.28 -4.02 -1.71
N ARG A 61 7.61 -3.80 -2.97
CA ARG A 61 8.58 -2.84 -3.44
C ARG A 61 7.80 -1.64 -3.98
N LEU A 62 8.05 -0.46 -3.43
CA LEU A 62 7.52 0.82 -3.88
C LEU A 62 8.60 1.56 -4.66
N ASP A 63 8.35 1.85 -5.93
CA ASP A 63 9.17 2.70 -6.76
C ASP A 63 8.51 4.09 -6.86
N VAL A 64 9.21 5.10 -6.35
CA VAL A 64 8.80 6.51 -6.32
C VAL A 64 9.54 7.23 -7.46
N PRO A 65 8.83 7.99 -8.32
CA PRO A 65 9.46 8.69 -9.42
C PRO A 65 10.45 9.77 -8.95
N PRO A 66 11.33 10.25 -9.85
CA PRO A 66 12.16 11.43 -9.61
C PRO A 66 11.37 12.60 -9.05
N ASP A 67 11.96 13.23 -8.03
CA ASP A 67 11.40 14.37 -7.30
C ASP A 67 10.05 14.11 -6.61
N GLY A 68 9.61 12.85 -6.59
CA GLY A 68 8.40 12.43 -5.89
C GLY A 68 8.53 12.62 -4.38
N VAL A 69 7.43 13.02 -3.76
CA VAL A 69 7.31 13.19 -2.31
C VAL A 69 6.14 12.34 -1.83
N LEU A 70 6.39 11.46 -0.86
CA LEU A 70 5.35 10.65 -0.23
C LEU A 70 4.55 11.50 0.76
N VAL A 71 3.33 11.07 1.11
CA VAL A 71 2.50 11.71 2.15
C VAL A 71 3.17 11.76 3.54
N THR A 72 4.24 10.99 3.74
CA THR A 72 5.08 11.04 4.94
C THR A 72 6.10 12.18 4.94
N GLY A 73 6.21 12.95 3.85
CA GLY A 73 7.25 13.94 3.60
C GLY A 73 8.57 13.37 3.07
N PHE A 74 8.67 12.04 2.90
CA PHE A 74 9.86 11.43 2.31
C PHE A 74 10.04 11.90 0.86
N SER A 75 11.17 12.53 0.56
CA SER A 75 11.53 12.96 -0.79
C SER A 75 12.46 11.94 -1.46
N ALA A 76 12.09 11.51 -2.66
CA ALA A 76 12.85 10.55 -3.45
C ALA A 76 14.09 11.17 -4.14
N GLY A 77 14.14 12.49 -4.28
CA GLY A 77 15.19 13.21 -5.00
C GLY A 77 15.23 12.94 -6.51
N ALA A 78 16.20 13.53 -7.20
CA ALA A 78 16.26 13.59 -8.67
C ALA A 78 16.39 12.24 -9.39
N SER A 79 16.75 11.17 -8.67
CA SER A 79 16.86 9.82 -9.23
C SER A 79 15.64 8.94 -8.96
N GLY A 80 14.69 9.43 -8.17
CA GLY A 80 13.64 8.61 -7.58
C GLY A 80 14.18 7.71 -6.47
N ALA A 81 13.30 6.88 -5.91
CA ALA A 81 13.65 5.99 -4.80
C ALA A 81 12.91 4.67 -4.90
N THR A 82 13.56 3.60 -4.44
CA THR A 82 12.94 2.30 -4.25
C THR A 82 12.91 1.98 -2.76
N LEU A 83 11.75 1.61 -2.24
CA LEU A 83 11.52 1.30 -0.83
C LEU A 83 10.90 -0.09 -0.69
N ASP A 84 11.45 -0.89 0.23
CA ASP A 84 10.81 -2.13 0.65
C ASP A 84 9.80 -1.85 1.77
N ILE A 85 8.59 -2.38 1.61
CA ILE A 85 7.47 -2.19 2.53
C ILE A 85 7.01 -3.56 3.01
N VAL A 86 6.87 -3.71 4.32
CA VAL A 86 6.25 -4.87 4.94
C VAL A 86 5.09 -4.41 5.80
N GLY A 87 3.96 -5.08 5.64
CA GLY A 87 2.73 -4.73 6.34
C GLY A 87 1.87 -5.95 6.63
N ALA A 88 0.89 -5.77 7.50
CA ALA A 88 -0.11 -6.78 7.77
C ALA A 88 -1.48 -6.15 8.03
N PHE A 89 -2.52 -6.72 7.42
CA PHE A 89 -3.91 -6.33 7.64
C PHE A 89 -4.65 -7.41 8.40
N ALA A 90 -5.45 -7.02 9.40
CA ALA A 90 -6.31 -7.94 10.12
C ALA A 90 -7.58 -8.26 9.31
N GLY A 91 -8.01 -9.53 9.36
CA GLY A 91 -9.33 -9.97 8.90
C GLY A 91 -9.49 -10.19 7.38
N SER A 92 -10.74 -10.27 6.95
CA SER A 92 -11.16 -10.42 5.54
C SER A 92 -12.30 -9.46 5.19
N ALA A 93 -12.44 -8.38 5.94
CA ALA A 93 -13.51 -7.42 5.72
C ALA A 93 -13.34 -6.75 4.35
N ALA A 94 -14.45 -6.41 3.72
CA ALA A 94 -14.47 -5.68 2.45
C ALA A 94 -13.71 -4.34 2.52
N GLU A 95 -13.52 -3.82 3.73
CA GLU A 95 -12.66 -2.69 4.04
C GLU A 95 -11.86 -2.98 5.33
N THR A 96 -10.56 -2.72 5.33
CA THR A 96 -9.71 -2.88 6.52
C THR A 96 -8.58 -1.85 6.52
N THR A 97 -8.07 -1.54 7.71
CA THR A 97 -7.02 -0.53 7.91
C THR A 97 -5.83 -1.15 8.64
N ALA A 98 -4.63 -0.74 8.25
CA ALA A 98 -3.39 -1.05 8.95
C ALA A 98 -2.52 0.19 9.08
N PHE A 99 -1.66 0.20 10.09
CA PHE A 99 -0.56 1.15 10.19
C PHE A 99 0.73 0.44 9.75
N ILE A 100 1.42 1.00 8.77
CA ILE A 100 2.70 0.48 8.28
C ILE A 100 3.77 1.56 8.41
N GLN A 101 5.05 1.15 8.38
CA GLN A 101 6.18 2.07 8.41
C GLN A 101 6.75 2.19 7.00
N ILE A 102 6.89 3.42 6.50
CA ILE A 102 7.55 3.72 5.23
C ILE A 102 8.63 4.76 5.49
N ALA A 103 9.88 4.44 5.15
CA ALA A 103 11.04 5.30 5.39
C ALA A 103 11.15 5.82 6.85
N GLY A 104 10.74 5.00 7.82
CA GLY A 104 10.78 5.34 9.25
C GLY A 104 9.60 6.17 9.76
N ALA A 105 8.62 6.49 8.92
CA ALA A 105 7.41 7.22 9.28
C ALA A 105 6.16 6.31 9.26
N PRO A 106 5.25 6.42 10.25
CA PRO A 106 3.98 5.72 10.24
C PRO A 106 3.05 6.28 9.17
N ILE A 107 2.35 5.38 8.48
CA ILE A 107 1.27 5.72 7.55
C ILE A 107 0.08 4.79 7.82
N GLY A 108 -1.11 5.38 7.90
CA GLY A 108 -2.37 4.66 7.90
C GLY A 108 -2.74 4.28 6.48
N VAL A 109 -3.02 3.00 6.25
CA VAL A 109 -3.45 2.48 4.95
C VAL A 109 -4.79 1.80 5.14
N GLN A 110 -5.80 2.31 4.44
CA GLN A 110 -7.08 1.65 4.30
C GLN A 110 -7.14 0.97 2.93
N ILE A 111 -7.59 -0.28 2.90
CA ILE A 111 -7.83 -1.02 1.67
C ILE A 111 -9.31 -1.38 1.60
N ARG A 112 -9.89 -1.26 0.40
CA ARG A 112 -11.29 -1.61 0.14
C ARG A 112 -11.41 -2.42 -1.14
N TYR A 113 -12.03 -3.60 -1.04
CA TYR A 113 -12.32 -4.44 -2.20
C TYR A 113 -13.36 -3.78 -3.10
N LEU A 114 -13.03 -3.62 -4.38
CA LEU A 114 -13.92 -3.03 -5.39
C LEU A 114 -14.65 -4.09 -6.21
N GLY A 115 -14.03 -5.25 -6.40
CA GLY A 115 -14.62 -6.32 -7.19
C GLY A 115 -13.58 -7.27 -7.78
N PRO A 116 -14.06 -8.32 -8.45
CA PRO A 116 -13.19 -9.32 -9.07
C PRO A 116 -12.47 -8.73 -10.28
N LEU A 117 -11.41 -9.41 -10.71
CA LEU A 117 -10.75 -9.09 -11.97
C LEU A 117 -11.63 -9.50 -13.16
N PRO A 118 -11.56 -8.78 -14.29
CA PRO A 118 -12.18 -9.25 -15.52
C PRO A 118 -11.62 -10.63 -15.91
N SER A 119 -12.51 -11.49 -16.37
CA SER A 119 -12.23 -12.78 -17.01
C SER A 119 -11.62 -12.61 -18.38
#